data_AF-T0ZLX8-F1
#
_entry.id   AF-T0ZLX8-F1
#
_cell.length_a   1.000
_cell.length_b   1.000
_cell.length_c   1.000
_cell.angle_alpha   90.00
_cell.angle_beta   90.00
_cell.angle_gamma   90.00
#
_symmetry.space_group_name_H-M   'P 1'
#
loop_
_entity.id
_entity.type
_entity.pdbx_description
1 polymer ?
#
loop_
_entity_poly.entity_id
_entity_poly.type
_entity_poly.pdbx_seq_one_letter_code
_entity_poly.pdbx_strand_id
1 'polypeptide(L)'
;MTPWPEEQLDSVTLCPLCHAPERTVLHEGLTDRIFFSAPGRWTLYRCTRCHCAYLDPIPNQASIALAYQNYYTHGAEPSGTSWPGRLKQFLLNDYFNAHYGSSLSPHSPLGRWLIPLLPLLKNKADMQVRHLPCSPQTPKVLADIGCGNGDFLALAARLGWDAWGTDMDPQAVEFARRRGTK
;
A
#
# COMPACT_ATOMS: atom_id res chain seq x y z
N MET A 1 -17.35 -23.51 0.26
CA MET A 1 -17.52 -22.29 -0.54
C MET A 1 -17.63 -22.70 -2.00
N THR A 2 -18.59 -22.15 -2.72
CA THR A 2 -18.72 -22.34 -4.17
C THR A 2 -17.49 -21.75 -4.85
N PRO A 3 -16.85 -22.46 -5.81
CA PRO A 3 -15.72 -21.91 -6.55
C PRO A 3 -16.14 -20.67 -7.36
N TRP A 4 -15.16 -19.85 -7.74
CA TRP A 4 -15.37 -18.72 -8.65
C TRP A 4 -16.07 -19.19 -9.94
N PRO A 5 -17.13 -18.52 -10.43
CA PRO A 5 -17.84 -18.95 -11.63
C PRO A 5 -16.93 -18.92 -12.87
N GLU A 6 -16.93 -19.98 -13.69
CA GLU A 6 -16.04 -20.11 -14.85
C GLU A 6 -16.28 -19.02 -15.90
N GLU A 7 -17.54 -18.60 -16.08
CA GLU A 7 -17.92 -17.51 -16.97
C GLU A 7 -17.41 -16.12 -16.52
N GLN A 8 -16.91 -16.04 -15.28
CA GLN A 8 -16.33 -14.83 -14.71
C GLN A 8 -14.79 -14.83 -14.75
N LEU A 9 -14.19 -15.74 -15.50
CA LEU A 9 -12.75 -15.94 -15.58
C LEU A 9 -12.21 -15.66 -16.98
N ASP A 10 -11.10 -14.92 -17.05
CA ASP A 10 -10.34 -14.72 -18.28
C ASP A 10 -9.08 -15.58 -18.25
N SER A 11 -8.77 -16.24 -19.38
CA SER A 11 -7.52 -16.99 -19.51
C SER A 11 -6.36 -16.04 -19.87
N VAL A 12 -5.22 -16.25 -19.21
CA VAL A 12 -4.00 -15.46 -19.41
C VAL A 12 -2.95 -16.34 -20.08
N THR A 13 -3.09 -16.57 -21.38
CA THR A 13 -2.20 -17.48 -22.14
C THR A 13 -0.83 -16.88 -22.46
N LEU A 14 -0.71 -15.54 -22.45
CA LEU A 14 0.53 -14.81 -22.66
C LEU A 14 1.01 -14.15 -21.37
N CYS A 15 2.33 -14.06 -21.18
CA CYS A 15 2.88 -13.36 -20.02
C CYS A 15 2.45 -11.88 -19.97
N PRO A 16 1.90 -11.36 -18.85
CA PRO A 16 1.42 -9.98 -18.77
C PRO A 16 2.53 -8.91 -18.81
N LEU A 17 3.81 -9.30 -18.62
CA LEU A 17 4.93 -8.35 -18.67
C LEU A 17 5.69 -8.36 -20.01
N CYS A 18 5.96 -9.54 -20.57
CA CYS A 18 6.80 -9.66 -21.77
C CYS A 18 6.10 -10.31 -22.97
N HIS A 19 4.82 -10.68 -22.81
CA HIS A 19 3.96 -11.29 -23.83
C HIS A 19 4.46 -12.62 -24.42
N ALA A 20 5.50 -13.22 -23.85
CA ALA A 20 5.95 -14.56 -24.23
C ALA A 20 4.90 -15.62 -23.87
N PRO A 21 4.63 -16.61 -24.75
CA PRO A 21 3.71 -17.71 -24.46
C PRO A 21 4.33 -18.79 -23.56
N GLU A 22 5.66 -18.90 -23.52
CA GLU A 22 6.34 -19.98 -22.81
C GLU A 22 6.31 -19.78 -21.29
N ARG A 23 5.66 -20.71 -20.61
CA ARG A 23 5.47 -20.71 -19.16
C ARG A 23 5.58 -22.11 -18.58
N THR A 24 5.86 -22.17 -17.29
CA THR A 24 5.86 -23.41 -16.49
C THR A 24 4.94 -23.23 -15.31
N VAL A 25 4.32 -24.33 -14.84
CA VAL A 25 3.56 -24.31 -13.59
C VAL A 25 4.52 -24.03 -12.44
N LEU A 26 4.24 -22.99 -11.65
CA LEU A 26 4.99 -22.67 -10.44
C LEU A 26 4.32 -23.30 -9.20
N HIS A 27 3.01 -23.10 -9.05
CA HIS A 27 2.21 -23.69 -7.98
C HIS A 27 0.79 -24.02 -8.48
N GLU A 28 0.27 -25.16 -8.07
CA GLU A 28 -1.10 -25.60 -8.33
C GLU A 28 -1.92 -25.63 -7.05
N GLY A 29 -3.24 -25.54 -7.20
CA GLY A 29 -4.17 -25.75 -6.10
C GLY A 29 -4.11 -24.68 -5.02
N LEU A 30 -3.62 -23.46 -5.35
CA LEU A 30 -3.59 -22.33 -4.43
C LEU A 30 -5.01 -21.95 -4.02
N THR A 31 -5.20 -21.56 -2.77
CA THR A 31 -6.48 -21.07 -2.25
C THR A 31 -6.24 -19.78 -1.49
N ASP A 32 -7.24 -18.89 -1.46
CA ASP A 32 -7.22 -17.78 -0.51
C ASP A 32 -7.40 -18.32 0.91
N ARG A 33 -6.41 -18.05 1.76
CA ARG A 33 -6.35 -18.54 3.15
C ARG A 33 -6.47 -17.42 4.18
N ILE A 34 -6.57 -16.17 3.72
CA ILE A 34 -6.49 -14.98 4.58
C ILE A 34 -7.87 -14.31 4.65
N PHE A 35 -8.42 -13.92 3.51
CA PHE A 35 -9.65 -13.13 3.45
C PHE A 35 -10.87 -13.93 2.98
N PHE A 36 -10.61 -15.09 2.38
CA PHE A 36 -11.63 -15.97 1.80
C PHE A 36 -12.55 -15.24 0.80
N SER A 37 -12.00 -14.25 0.10
CA SER A 37 -12.66 -13.45 -0.94
C SER A 37 -12.48 -14.01 -2.34
N ALA A 38 -11.47 -14.86 -2.56
CA ALA A 38 -11.23 -15.53 -3.84
C ALA A 38 -11.41 -17.06 -3.74
N PRO A 39 -12.66 -17.55 -3.63
CA PRO A 39 -12.93 -18.98 -3.49
C PRO A 39 -12.56 -19.77 -4.74
N GLY A 40 -12.20 -21.04 -4.56
CA GLY A 40 -11.74 -21.92 -5.64
C GLY A 40 -10.27 -22.29 -5.50
N ARG A 41 -9.74 -22.88 -6.57
CA ARG A 41 -8.33 -23.27 -6.68
C ARG A 41 -7.70 -22.55 -7.86
N TRP A 42 -6.51 -22.00 -7.63
CA TRP A 42 -5.81 -21.17 -8.60
C TRP A 42 -4.48 -21.80 -8.95
N THR A 43 -4.08 -21.66 -10.22
CA THR A 43 -2.77 -22.09 -10.71
C THR A 43 -1.93 -20.87 -11.00
N LEU A 44 -0.76 -20.82 -10.39
CA LEU A 44 0.25 -19.80 -10.61
C LEU A 44 1.28 -20.34 -11.60
N TYR A 45 1.42 -19.66 -12.72
CA TYR A 45 2.42 -19.94 -13.74
C TYR A 45 3.60 -18.99 -13.58
N ARG A 46 4.78 -19.41 -14.06
CA ARG A 46 5.98 -18.58 -14.20
C ARG A 46 6.39 -18.53 -15.66
N CYS A 47 6.54 -17.32 -16.20
CA CYS A 47 7.10 -17.11 -17.52
C CYS A 47 8.56 -17.62 -17.57
N THR A 48 8.92 -18.37 -18.59
CA THR A 48 10.30 -18.89 -18.74
C THR A 48 11.29 -17.82 -19.20
N ARG A 49 10.80 -16.71 -19.76
CA ARG A 49 11.62 -15.60 -20.29
C ARG A 49 11.91 -14.51 -19.26
N CYS A 50 10.88 -13.89 -18.69
CA CYS A 50 11.06 -12.78 -17.73
C CYS A 50 10.88 -13.20 -16.26
N HIS A 51 10.55 -14.48 -16.01
CA HIS A 51 10.37 -15.05 -14.68
C HIS A 51 9.25 -14.44 -13.82
N CYS A 52 8.41 -13.57 -14.39
CA CYS A 52 7.18 -13.09 -13.77
C CYS A 52 6.23 -14.25 -13.48
N ALA A 53 5.65 -14.24 -12.29
CA ALA A 53 4.60 -15.17 -11.88
C ALA A 53 3.22 -14.51 -12.02
N TYR A 54 2.24 -15.25 -12.55
CA TYR A 54 0.89 -14.76 -12.80
C TYR A 54 -0.11 -15.92 -12.76
N LEU A 55 -1.36 -15.61 -12.43
CA LEU A 55 -2.44 -16.59 -12.39
C LEU A 55 -3.01 -16.83 -13.79
N ASP A 56 -3.41 -18.07 -14.05
CA ASP A 56 -4.29 -18.42 -15.17
C ASP A 56 -5.23 -19.55 -14.70
N PRO A 57 -6.55 -19.32 -14.65
CA PRO A 57 -7.23 -18.08 -15.05
C PRO A 57 -7.15 -16.94 -14.01
N ILE A 58 -7.60 -15.74 -14.40
CA ILE A 58 -7.85 -14.60 -13.49
C ILE A 58 -9.34 -14.25 -13.47
N PRO A 59 -9.87 -13.64 -12.40
CA PRO A 59 -11.15 -12.96 -12.47
C PRO A 59 -11.18 -11.92 -13.58
N ASN A 60 -12.26 -11.92 -14.36
CA ASN A 60 -12.45 -10.92 -15.41
C ASN A 60 -12.71 -9.52 -14.82
N GLN A 61 -12.66 -8.50 -15.68
CA GLN A 61 -12.80 -7.10 -15.26
C GLN A 61 -14.10 -6.80 -14.49
N ALA A 62 -15.18 -7.53 -14.77
CA ALA A 62 -16.47 -7.33 -14.12
C ALA A 62 -16.53 -7.96 -12.71
N SER A 63 -15.76 -9.02 -12.47
CA SER A 63 -15.81 -9.80 -11.23
C SER A 63 -14.62 -9.57 -10.31
N ILE A 64 -13.49 -9.02 -10.80
CA ILE A 64 -12.26 -8.84 -10.01
C ILE A 64 -12.49 -8.04 -8.70
N ALA A 65 -13.45 -7.11 -8.69
CA ALA A 65 -13.82 -6.36 -7.49
C ALA A 65 -14.32 -7.26 -6.34
N LEU A 66 -14.89 -8.44 -6.64
CA LEU A 66 -15.33 -9.41 -5.63
C LEU A 66 -14.15 -9.91 -4.77
N ALA A 67 -12.95 -10.01 -5.35
CA ALA A 67 -11.75 -10.43 -4.64
C ALA A 67 -11.31 -9.42 -3.57
N TYR A 68 -11.81 -8.18 -3.63
CA TYR A 68 -11.47 -7.10 -2.70
C TYR A 68 -12.57 -6.82 -1.65
N GLN A 69 -13.70 -7.55 -1.68
CA GLN A 69 -14.85 -7.24 -0.80
C GLN A 69 -14.56 -7.29 0.70
N ASN A 70 -13.72 -8.23 1.14
CA ASN A 70 -13.31 -8.35 2.55
C ASN A 70 -11.85 -7.94 2.76
N TYR A 71 -11.24 -7.28 1.75
CA TYR A 71 -9.85 -6.85 1.81
C TYR A 71 -9.72 -5.64 2.75
N TYR A 72 -8.63 -5.60 3.50
CA TYR A 72 -8.47 -4.72 4.66
C TYR A 72 -8.38 -3.23 4.29
N THR A 73 -9.50 -2.49 4.43
CA THR A 73 -9.53 -1.01 4.43
C THR A 73 -10.43 -0.44 5.53
N HIS A 74 -11.01 -1.27 6.40
CA HIS A 74 -11.94 -0.81 7.44
C HIS A 74 -11.23 -0.34 8.73
N GLY A 75 -11.06 0.98 8.81
CA GLY A 75 -11.65 1.72 9.94
C GLY A 75 -10.98 1.67 11.31
N ALA A 76 -9.68 1.41 11.41
CA ALA A 76 -8.98 1.74 12.66
C ALA A 76 -8.69 3.26 12.69
N GLU A 77 -9.57 4.02 13.35
CA GLU A 77 -9.19 5.31 13.91
C GLU A 77 -7.96 5.11 14.80
N PRO A 78 -6.87 5.88 14.64
CA PRO A 78 -5.73 5.76 15.52
C PRO A 78 -6.17 6.06 16.96
N SER A 79 -6.19 5.03 17.81
CA SER A 79 -6.46 5.15 19.24
C SER A 79 -5.54 6.20 19.85
N GLY A 80 -6.10 7.14 20.61
CA GLY A 80 -5.40 8.30 21.17
C GLY A 80 -4.02 7.96 21.75
N THR A 81 -3.02 8.77 21.41
CA THR A 81 -1.64 8.54 21.84
C THR A 81 -1.47 8.82 23.33
N SER A 82 -0.96 7.83 24.06
CA SER A 82 -0.52 7.97 25.45
C SER A 82 0.62 8.99 25.58
N TRP A 83 0.88 9.47 26.80
CA TRP A 83 1.92 10.48 27.07
C TRP A 83 3.32 10.13 26.52
N PRO A 84 3.83 8.87 26.62
CA PRO A 84 5.07 8.44 25.96
C PRO A 84 4.99 8.51 24.43
N GLY A 85 3.80 8.33 23.86
CA GLY A 85 3.53 8.47 22.43
C GLY A 85 3.74 9.91 21.93
N ARG A 86 3.47 10.93 22.77
CA ARG A 86 3.68 12.34 22.40
C ARG A 86 5.16 12.68 22.28
N LEU A 87 6.00 12.28 23.25
CA LEU A 87 7.44 12.53 23.19
C LEU A 87 8.06 11.83 21.97
N LYS A 88 7.67 10.57 21.72
CA LYS A 88 8.06 9.84 20.52
C LYS A 88 7.66 10.60 19.25
N GLN A 89 6.45 11.15 19.19
CA GLN A 89 5.98 11.92 18.05
C GLN A 89 6.84 13.18 17.83
N PHE A 90 7.31 13.86 18.88
CA PHE A 90 8.12 15.07 18.72
C PHE A 90 9.51 14.75 18.17
N LEU A 91 10.10 13.63 18.58
CA LEU A 91 11.35 13.12 18.03
C LEU A 91 11.18 12.69 16.57
N LEU A 92 10.09 12.00 16.24
CA LEU A 92 9.78 11.62 14.86
C LEU A 92 9.54 12.85 13.96
N ASN A 93 8.83 13.87 14.46
CA ASN A 93 8.61 15.10 13.71
C ASN A 93 9.93 15.79 13.36
N ASP A 94 10.88 15.89 14.31
CA ASP A 94 12.21 16.46 14.01
C ASP A 94 13.02 15.58 13.04
N TYR A 95 12.94 14.26 13.20
CA TYR A 95 13.59 13.33 12.28
C TYR A 95 13.08 13.53 10.84
N PHE A 96 11.75 13.61 10.66
CA PHE A 96 11.14 13.90 9.36
C PHE A 96 11.52 15.29 8.83
N ASN A 97 11.56 16.31 9.69
CA ASN A 97 11.98 17.65 9.27
C ASN A 97 13.43 17.63 8.73
N ALA A 98 14.33 16.94 9.42
CA ALA A 98 15.74 16.88 9.06
C ALA A 98 16.04 15.99 7.84
N HIS A 99 15.34 14.86 7.68
CA HIS A 99 15.67 13.84 6.66
C HIS A 99 14.71 13.83 5.47
N TYR A 100 13.50 14.37 5.64
CA TYR A 100 12.43 14.37 4.64
C TYR A 100 11.92 15.79 4.34
N GLY A 101 12.65 16.82 4.78
CA GLY A 101 12.40 18.22 4.43
C GLY A 101 10.98 18.70 4.74
N SER A 102 10.41 18.22 5.84
CA SER A 102 9.11 18.67 6.35
C SER A 102 9.25 19.82 7.35
N SER A 103 8.12 20.40 7.74
CA SER A 103 8.02 21.50 8.71
C SER A 103 7.01 21.17 9.83
N LEU A 104 7.07 19.93 10.33
CA LEU A 104 6.17 19.42 11.35
C LEU A 104 6.43 20.07 12.72
N SER A 105 5.35 20.40 13.41
CA SER A 105 5.35 20.90 14.78
C SER A 105 4.26 20.20 15.62
N PRO A 106 4.44 20.05 16.94
CA PRO A 106 5.67 20.31 17.72
C PRO A 106 6.80 19.31 17.40
N HIS A 107 8.07 19.70 17.62
CA HIS A 107 9.23 18.84 17.37
C HIS A 107 10.31 19.02 18.45
N SER A 108 11.21 18.05 18.58
CA SER A 108 12.37 18.11 19.48
C SER A 108 13.66 17.89 18.68
N PRO A 109 14.64 18.83 18.69
CA PRO A 109 15.82 18.80 17.81
C PRO A 109 16.76 17.61 18.03
N LEU A 110 16.47 16.79 19.05
CA LEU A 110 17.19 15.56 19.32
C LEU A 110 16.78 14.43 18.37
N GLY A 111 15.59 14.51 17.76
CA GLY A 111 15.03 13.46 16.92
C GLY A 111 15.91 13.09 15.73
N ARG A 112 16.47 14.09 15.05
CA ARG A 112 17.40 13.90 13.92
C ARG A 112 18.66 13.10 14.28
N TRP A 113 19.05 13.07 15.56
CA TRP A 113 20.24 12.37 16.04
C TRP A 113 19.89 11.05 16.73
N LEU A 114 18.81 11.02 17.53
CA LEU A 114 18.43 9.84 18.31
C LEU A 114 17.75 8.75 17.48
N ILE A 115 16.90 9.12 16.50
CA ILE A 115 16.17 8.15 15.69
C ILE A 115 17.13 7.28 14.85
N PRO A 116 18.17 7.83 14.18
CA PRO A 116 19.14 7.02 13.45
C PRO A 116 19.88 5.97 14.29
N LEU A 117 20.04 6.21 15.60
CA LEU A 117 20.72 5.29 16.53
C LEU A 117 19.85 4.08 16.91
N LEU A 118 18.56 4.09 16.55
CA LEU A 118 17.60 3.04 16.85
C LEU A 118 17.09 2.42 15.53
N PRO A 119 17.79 1.42 14.95
CA PRO A 119 17.51 0.92 13.60
C PRO A 119 16.06 0.47 13.37
N LEU A 120 15.44 -0.18 14.35
CA LEU A 120 14.05 -0.61 14.26
C LEU A 120 13.07 0.57 14.17
N LEU A 121 13.34 1.64 14.92
CA LEU A 121 12.51 2.84 14.93
C LEU A 121 12.73 3.65 13.66
N LYS A 122 14.00 3.81 13.25
CA LYS A 122 14.38 4.43 11.98
C LYS A 122 13.70 3.74 10.79
N ASN A 123 13.85 2.42 10.67
CA ASN A 123 13.28 1.66 9.55
C ASN A 123 11.75 1.77 9.54
N LYS A 124 11.09 1.74 10.71
CA LYS A 124 9.65 1.98 10.79
C LYS A 124 9.27 3.40 10.35
N ALA A 125 10.02 4.42 10.78
CA ALA A 125 9.76 5.81 10.40
C ALA A 125 9.94 6.03 8.89
N ASP A 126 11.02 5.49 8.33
CA ASP A 126 11.31 5.61 6.90
C ASP A 126 10.27 4.87 6.04
N MET A 127 9.83 3.68 6.48
CA MET A 127 8.75 2.92 5.84
C MET A 127 7.41 3.67 5.88
N GLN A 128 7.10 4.37 6.99
CA GLN A 128 5.86 5.17 7.09
C GLN A 128 5.80 6.25 6.02
N VAL A 129 6.94 6.86 5.70
CA VAL A 129 7.04 7.87 4.64
C VAL A 129 7.42 7.28 3.28
N ARG A 130 7.37 5.95 3.14
CA ARG A 130 7.72 5.16 1.95
C ARG A 130 9.09 5.51 1.35
N HIS A 131 10.02 5.93 2.20
CA HIS A 131 11.36 6.39 1.78
C HIS A 131 11.33 7.49 0.71
N LEU A 132 10.23 8.23 0.56
CA LEU A 132 10.13 9.24 -0.50
C LEU A 132 11.14 10.36 -0.25
N PRO A 133 12.13 10.57 -1.13
CA PRO A 133 13.10 11.62 -0.95
C PRO A 133 12.41 12.98 -1.07
N CYS A 134 12.83 13.92 -0.22
CA CYS A 134 12.45 15.32 -0.38
C CYS A 134 13.69 16.11 -0.76
N SER A 135 13.77 16.53 -2.02
CA SER A 135 14.71 17.55 -2.45
C SER A 135 14.05 18.93 -2.33
N PRO A 136 14.74 19.95 -1.78
CA PRO A 136 14.26 21.34 -1.82
C PRO A 136 14.02 21.87 -3.24
N GLN A 137 14.61 21.22 -4.25
CA GLN A 137 14.57 21.64 -5.65
C GLN A 137 13.40 21.03 -6.44
N THR A 138 12.66 20.07 -5.88
CA THR A 138 11.57 19.38 -6.57
C THR A 138 10.21 19.68 -5.94
N PRO A 139 9.19 20.06 -6.72
CA PRO A 139 7.82 20.16 -6.22
C PRO A 139 7.36 18.84 -5.60
N LYS A 140 6.76 18.91 -4.41
CA LYS A 140 6.24 17.74 -3.70
C LYS A 140 4.83 17.41 -4.20
N VAL A 141 4.73 16.69 -5.31
CA VAL A 141 3.45 16.17 -5.83
C VAL A 141 3.48 14.65 -5.78
N LEU A 142 2.44 14.04 -5.22
CA LEU A 142 2.34 12.60 -5.01
C LEU A 142 1.01 12.09 -5.56
N ALA A 143 1.05 11.00 -6.32
CA ALA A 143 -0.13 10.22 -6.70
C ALA A 143 0.01 8.79 -6.14
N ASP A 144 -0.94 8.34 -5.32
CA ASP A 144 -0.99 6.99 -4.74
C ASP A 144 -2.13 6.17 -5.38
N ILE A 145 -1.77 5.14 -6.14
CA ILE A 145 -2.73 4.23 -6.80
C ILE A 145 -2.98 3.03 -5.87
N GLY A 146 -4.22 2.83 -5.45
CA GLY A 146 -4.55 1.91 -4.37
C GLY A 146 -4.26 2.55 -3.01
N CYS A 147 -4.73 3.79 -2.82
CA CYS A 147 -4.42 4.58 -1.62
C CYS A 147 -5.11 4.10 -0.34
N GLY A 148 -6.04 3.13 -0.46
CA GLY A 148 -6.79 2.58 0.65
C GLY A 148 -7.55 3.66 1.43
N ASN A 149 -7.50 3.58 2.75
CA ASN A 149 -8.18 4.51 3.66
C ASN A 149 -7.54 5.92 3.74
N GLY A 150 -6.54 6.20 2.91
CA GLY A 150 -5.86 7.50 2.85
C GLY A 150 -4.87 7.78 3.99
N ASP A 151 -4.50 6.81 4.83
CA ASP A 151 -3.52 7.02 5.92
C ASP A 151 -2.21 7.62 5.42
N PHE A 152 -1.69 7.06 4.32
CA PHE A 152 -0.45 7.54 3.73
C PHE A 152 -0.62 8.92 3.08
N LEU A 153 -1.75 9.18 2.41
CA LEU A 153 -2.04 10.49 1.82
C LEU A 153 -2.09 11.58 2.89
N ALA A 154 -2.72 11.31 4.04
CA ALA A 154 -2.78 12.24 5.16
C ALA A 154 -1.39 12.52 5.75
N LEU A 155 -0.55 11.48 5.88
CA LEU A 155 0.85 11.65 6.31
C LEU A 155 1.65 12.45 5.28
N ALA A 156 1.54 12.13 3.99
CA ALA A 156 2.23 12.83 2.92
C ALA A 156 1.82 14.32 2.87
N ALA A 157 0.53 14.61 2.98
CA ALA A 157 0.02 15.98 3.08
C ALA A 157 0.63 16.75 4.26
N ARG A 158 0.70 16.12 5.45
CA ARG A 158 1.37 16.71 6.63
C ARG A 158 2.85 16.96 6.41
N LEU A 159 3.52 16.14 5.60
CA LEU A 159 4.93 16.31 5.22
C LEU A 159 5.14 17.33 4.09
N GLY A 160 4.06 17.97 3.62
CA GLY A 160 4.07 19.05 2.64
C GLY A 160 3.91 18.58 1.19
N TRP A 161 3.45 17.33 0.95
CA TRP A 161 3.10 16.87 -0.39
C TRP A 161 1.71 17.35 -0.79
N ASP A 162 1.56 17.78 -2.04
CA ASP A 162 0.26 17.80 -2.72
C ASP A 162 -0.06 16.36 -3.15
N ALA A 163 -0.74 15.64 -2.24
CA ALA A 163 -1.00 14.22 -2.35
C ALA A 163 -2.40 13.95 -2.88
N TRP A 164 -2.47 13.10 -3.91
CA TRP A 164 -3.68 12.66 -4.59
C TRP A 164 -3.76 11.14 -4.55
N GLY A 165 -4.96 10.59 -4.36
CA GLY A 165 -5.16 9.15 -4.32
C GLY A 165 -6.29 8.65 -5.21
N THR A 166 -6.21 7.37 -5.57
CA THR A 166 -7.34 6.63 -6.15
C THR A 166 -7.41 5.24 -5.56
N ASP A 167 -8.61 4.76 -5.32
CA ASP A 167 -8.88 3.38 -4.89
C ASP A 167 -10.19 2.90 -5.53
N MET A 168 -10.30 1.59 -5.77
CA MET A 168 -11.51 1.00 -6.33
C MET A 168 -12.57 0.71 -5.26
N ASP A 169 -12.18 0.62 -3.99
CA ASP A 169 -13.10 0.42 -2.87
C ASP A 169 -13.79 1.76 -2.49
N PRO A 170 -15.11 1.90 -2.71
CA PRO A 170 -15.82 3.13 -2.37
C PRO A 170 -15.78 3.45 -0.87
N GLN A 171 -15.70 2.44 0.01
CA GLN A 171 -15.62 2.67 1.45
C GLN A 171 -14.27 3.26 1.85
N ALA A 172 -13.18 2.75 1.26
CA ALA A 172 -11.84 3.29 1.44
C ALA A 172 -11.75 4.74 0.97
N VAL A 173 -12.30 5.05 -0.21
CA VAL A 173 -12.36 6.41 -0.76
C VAL A 173 -13.19 7.35 0.13
N GLU A 174 -14.32 6.89 0.66
CA GLU A 174 -15.12 7.70 1.59
C GLU A 174 -14.34 7.98 2.89
N PHE A 175 -13.63 6.99 3.42
CA PHE A 175 -12.79 7.16 4.60
C PHE A 175 -11.69 8.20 4.35
N ALA A 176 -10.98 8.09 3.22
CA ALA A 176 -9.93 9.01 2.82
C ALA A 176 -10.46 10.45 2.72
N ARG A 177 -11.61 10.64 2.05
CA ARG A 177 -12.27 11.96 1.91
C ARG A 177 -12.64 12.57 3.26
N ARG A 178 -13.16 11.79 4.20
CA ARG A 178 -13.49 12.26 5.57
C ARG A 178 -12.26 12.77 6.32
N ARG A 179 -11.05 12.29 5.99
CA ARG A 179 -9.76 12.76 6.52
C ARG A 179 -9.21 13.99 5.79
N GLY A 180 -9.89 14.49 4.76
CA GLY A 180 -9.49 15.67 4.00
C GLY A 180 -8.36 15.41 2.98
N THR A 181 -8.15 14.15 2.58
CA THR A 181 -7.20 13.81 1.51
C THR A 181 -7.85 13.96 0.14
N LYS A 182 -7.05 14.31 -0.89
CA LYS A 182 -7.52 14.49 -2.27
C LYS A 182 -7.50 13.19 -3.05
#